data_AF-A0A497GVW2-F1
#
_entry.id   AF-A0A497GVW2-F1
#
_cell.length_a   1.000
_cell.length_b   1.000
_cell.length_c   1.000
_cell.angle_alpha   90.00
_cell.angle_beta   90.00
_cell.angle_gamma   90.00
#
_symmetry.space_group_name_H-M   'P 1'
#
loop_
_entity.id
_entity.type
_entity.pdbx_description
1 polymer ?
#
loop_
_entity_poly.entity_id
_entity_poly.type
_entity_poly.pdbx_seq_one_letter_code
_entity_poly.pdbx_strand_id
1 'polypeptide(L)'
;MEIVVDGSKLSQGELIFRETLRFSAQGFREVCSSSASSPEEFLGKFRSCLLERWDDYGAEAGGWTISLTLAEEGPSYTLQVLCDVRGSGVVLGIGPSPTVSLEWLLGPLGFDLYAFEAEGKEKLRWEGELQGVPMTIVLVFPWPLSHCHYHIWPR
;
A
#
# COMPACT_ATOMS: atom_id res chain seq x y z
N MET A 1 8.44 1.00 3.75
CA MET A 1 7.24 0.41 3.17
C MET A 1 7.54 -0.01 1.74
N GLU A 2 7.30 -1.27 1.41
CA GLU A 2 7.32 -1.76 0.03
C GLU A 2 5.91 -2.24 -0.29
N ILE A 3 5.33 -1.71 -1.36
CA ILE A 3 4.00 -2.02 -1.84
C ILE A 3 4.16 -2.69 -3.20
N VAL A 4 3.70 -3.92 -3.29
CA VAL A 4 3.69 -4.70 -4.51
C VAL A 4 2.24 -4.85 -4.96
N VAL A 5 1.96 -4.32 -6.13
CA VAL A 5 0.70 -4.49 -6.83
C VAL A 5 0.83 -5.70 -7.75
N ASP A 6 -0.04 -6.68 -7.58
CA ASP A 6 -0.17 -7.84 -8.46
C ASP A 6 -1.45 -7.71 -9.28
N GLY A 7 -1.31 -7.51 -10.59
CA GLY A 7 -2.43 -7.32 -11.50
C GLY A 7 -2.83 -8.55 -12.30
N SER A 8 -2.49 -9.76 -11.84
CA SER A 8 -3.00 -11.02 -12.42
C SER A 8 -4.53 -11.11 -12.48
N LYS A 9 -5.25 -10.32 -11.67
CA LYS A 9 -6.73 -10.26 -11.64
C LYS A 9 -7.36 -9.05 -12.35
N LEU A 10 -6.58 -8.22 -13.04
CA LEU A 10 -7.08 -6.99 -13.65
C LEU A 10 -8.20 -7.20 -14.68
N SER A 11 -8.22 -8.34 -15.36
CA SER A 11 -9.28 -8.71 -16.31
C SER A 11 -10.66 -8.87 -15.65
N GLN A 12 -10.69 -9.01 -14.33
CA GLN A 12 -11.90 -9.11 -13.50
C GLN A 12 -12.23 -7.81 -12.76
N GLY A 13 -11.47 -6.73 -12.99
CA GLY A 13 -11.62 -5.47 -12.25
C GLY A 13 -11.11 -5.54 -10.81
N GLU A 14 -10.27 -6.53 -10.51
CA GLU A 14 -9.68 -6.75 -9.19
C GLU A 14 -8.15 -6.61 -9.25
N LEU A 15 -7.56 -6.31 -8.09
CA LEU A 15 -6.12 -6.16 -7.90
C LEU A 15 -5.70 -6.95 -6.68
N ILE A 16 -4.61 -7.70 -6.76
CA ILE A 16 -3.99 -8.29 -5.59
C ILE A 16 -3.02 -7.24 -5.04
N PHE A 17 -3.29 -6.76 -3.84
CA PHE A 17 -2.43 -5.82 -3.14
C PHE A 17 -1.55 -6.56 -2.14
N ARG A 18 -0.26 -6.26 -2.16
CA ARG A 18 0.69 -6.73 -1.15
C ARG A 18 1.45 -5.54 -0.58
N GLU A 19 1.46 -5.42 0.73
CA GLU A 19 2.26 -4.42 1.43
C GLU A 19 3.21 -5.12 2.39
N THR A 20 4.44 -4.60 2.47
CA THR A 20 5.49 -5.05 3.36
C THR A 20 6.04 -3.85 4.11
N LEU A 21 5.74 -3.77 5.40
CA LEU A 21 6.32 -2.80 6.32
C LEU A 21 7.45 -3.44 7.10
N ARG A 22 8.57 -2.73 7.22
CA ARG A 22 9.72 -3.16 8.01
C ARG A 22 9.96 -2.15 9.12
N PHE A 23 10.12 -2.66 10.33
CA PHE A 23 10.33 -1.87 11.54
C PHE A 23 11.59 -2.36 12.26
N SER A 24 12.34 -1.44 12.86
CA SER A 24 13.25 -1.84 13.95
C SER A 24 12.43 -2.30 15.16
N ALA A 25 13.00 -3.08 16.07
CA ALA A 25 12.28 -3.49 17.28
C ALA A 25 11.89 -2.31 18.17
N GLN A 26 12.67 -1.24 18.16
CA GLN A 26 12.29 -0.01 18.83
C GLN A 26 11.09 0.65 18.14
N GLY A 27 11.15 0.86 16.82
CA GLY A 27 10.06 1.46 16.08
C GLY A 27 8.77 0.64 16.15
N PHE A 28 8.88 -0.70 16.11
CA PHE A 28 7.72 -1.58 16.30
C PHE A 28 7.13 -1.45 17.71
N ARG A 29 7.95 -1.40 18.77
CA ARG A 29 7.46 -1.21 20.14
C ARG A 29 6.80 0.15 20.35
N GLU A 30 7.33 1.22 19.76
CA GLU A 30 6.75 2.56 19.84
C GLU A 30 5.39 2.60 19.15
N VAL A 31 5.30 2.02 17.95
CA VAL A 31 4.04 1.89 17.20
C VAL A 31 3.04 1.00 17.95
N CYS A 32 3.46 -0.16 18.44
CA CYS A 32 2.56 -1.07 19.18
C CYS A 32 2.12 -0.49 20.52
N SER A 33 3.03 0.02 21.35
CA SER A 33 2.68 0.52 22.70
C SER A 33 1.79 1.76 22.66
N SER A 34 1.86 2.57 21.61
CA SER A 34 0.98 3.72 21.40
C SER A 34 -0.40 3.33 20.85
N SER A 35 -0.52 2.15 20.22
CA SER A 35 -1.72 1.77 19.47
C SER A 35 -2.45 0.53 20.00
N ALA A 36 -1.82 -0.36 20.79
CA ALA A 36 -2.40 -1.64 21.19
C ALA A 36 -1.70 -2.30 22.40
N SER A 37 -2.41 -3.22 23.07
CA SER A 37 -1.89 -4.02 24.19
C SER A 37 -1.34 -5.38 23.76
N SER A 38 -1.63 -5.83 22.53
CA SER A 38 -1.09 -7.07 21.93
C SER A 38 -0.85 -6.92 20.43
N PRO A 39 -0.04 -7.81 19.81
CA PRO A 39 0.12 -7.87 18.37
C PRO A 39 -1.20 -8.07 17.62
N GLU A 40 -2.10 -8.93 18.10
CA GLU A 40 -3.40 -9.19 17.46
C GLU A 40 -4.29 -7.94 17.46
N GLU A 41 -4.31 -7.21 18.57
CA GLU A 41 -5.04 -5.94 18.68
C GLU A 41 -4.42 -4.88 17.74
N PHE A 42 -3.09 -4.83 17.63
CA PHE A 42 -2.40 -3.97 16.67
C PHE A 42 -2.81 -4.30 15.24
N LEU A 43 -2.80 -5.58 14.84
CA LEU A 43 -3.19 -6.01 13.50
C LEU A 43 -4.67 -5.68 13.20
N GLY A 44 -5.55 -5.85 14.18
CA GLY A 44 -6.96 -5.48 14.07
C GLY A 44 -7.15 -3.99 13.82
N LYS A 45 -6.49 -3.14 14.63
CA LYS A 45 -6.54 -1.67 14.48
C LYS A 45 -5.92 -1.21 13.17
N PHE A 46 -4.77 -1.79 12.78
CA PHE A 46 -4.12 -1.51 11.52
C PHE A 46 -5.05 -1.78 10.33
N ARG A 47 -5.73 -2.93 10.34
CA ARG A 47 -6.72 -3.28 9.32
C ARG A 47 -7.89 -2.29 9.30
N SER A 48 -8.48 -1.95 10.45
CA SER A 48 -9.59 -0.99 10.51
C SER A 48 -9.17 0.38 9.97
N CYS A 49 -7.98 0.86 10.32
CA CYS A 49 -7.46 2.13 9.82
C CYS A 49 -7.19 2.11 8.31
N LEU A 50 -6.80 0.97 7.72
CA LEU A 50 -6.70 0.83 6.26
C LEU A 50 -8.08 0.91 5.60
N LEU A 51 -9.06 0.16 6.12
CA LEU A 51 -10.41 0.13 5.56
C LEU A 51 -11.10 1.50 5.62
N GLU A 52 -11.04 2.18 6.77
CA GLU A 52 -11.59 3.53 6.92
C GLU A 52 -10.98 4.52 5.92
N ARG A 53 -9.66 4.42 5.66
CA ARG A 53 -8.97 5.27 4.69
C ARG A 53 -9.35 4.97 3.23
N TRP A 54 -9.70 3.73 2.91
CA TRP A 54 -10.00 3.29 1.55
C TRP A 54 -11.47 3.49 1.15
N ASP A 55 -12.38 3.53 2.14
CA ASP A 55 -13.82 3.73 1.94
C ASP A 55 -14.12 5.06 1.22
N ASP A 56 -13.40 6.13 1.57
CA ASP A 56 -13.52 7.45 0.95
C ASP A 56 -13.24 7.44 -0.58
N TYR A 57 -12.53 6.42 -1.06
CA TYR A 57 -12.16 6.27 -2.47
C TYR A 57 -12.94 5.14 -3.17
N GLY A 58 -13.95 4.58 -2.51
CA GLY A 58 -14.75 3.47 -3.04
C GLY A 58 -13.92 2.21 -3.29
N ALA A 59 -12.84 2.02 -2.53
CA ALA A 59 -12.02 0.83 -2.58
C ALA A 59 -12.43 -0.14 -1.47
N GLU A 60 -12.83 -1.34 -1.86
CA GLU A 60 -13.17 -2.44 -0.97
C GLU A 60 -12.04 -3.46 -0.96
N ALA A 61 -11.82 -4.11 0.18
CA ALA A 61 -10.81 -5.15 0.29
C ALA A 61 -11.28 -6.40 1.03
N GLY A 62 -10.95 -7.56 0.46
CA GLY A 62 -11.30 -8.89 0.94
C GLY A 62 -10.11 -9.86 0.89
N GLY A 63 -10.33 -11.12 1.26
CA GLY A 63 -9.30 -12.16 1.14
C GLY A 63 -8.02 -11.90 1.96
N TRP A 64 -8.15 -11.17 3.08
CA TRP A 64 -7.00 -10.70 3.85
C TRP A 64 -6.13 -11.81 4.42
N THR A 65 -4.82 -11.66 4.24
CA THR A 65 -3.78 -12.33 5.00
C THR A 65 -2.87 -11.27 5.59
N ILE A 66 -2.76 -11.23 6.92
CA ILE A 66 -1.86 -10.32 7.62
C ILE A 66 -0.93 -11.17 8.49
N SER A 67 0.37 -10.97 8.34
CA SER A 67 1.38 -11.73 9.08
C SER A 67 2.45 -10.79 9.63
N LEU A 68 2.91 -11.09 10.85
CA LEU A 68 3.99 -10.39 11.51
C LEU A 68 5.12 -11.39 11.74
N THR A 69 6.28 -11.14 11.15
CA THR A 69 7.47 -11.98 11.29
C THR A 69 8.60 -11.21 11.94
N LEU A 70 9.37 -11.88 12.80
CA LEU A 70 10.64 -11.36 13.29
C LEU A 70 11.72 -11.72 12.26
N ALA A 71 12.57 -10.76 11.91
CA ALA A 71 13.69 -11.04 11.01
C ALA A 71 14.68 -12.02 11.65
N GLU A 72 15.31 -12.84 10.81
CA GLU A 72 16.35 -13.77 11.24
C GLU A 72 17.61 -13.04 11.73
N GLU A 73 17.90 -11.88 11.14
CA GLU A 73 19.04 -11.03 11.49
C GLU A 73 18.59 -9.76 12.22
N GLY A 74 18.96 -9.67 13.50
CA GLY A 74 18.68 -8.53 14.35
C GLY A 74 17.20 -8.38 14.75
N PRO A 75 16.89 -7.52 15.73
CA PRO A 75 15.54 -7.37 16.24
C PRO A 75 14.78 -6.43 15.31
N SER A 76 14.32 -6.92 14.17
CA SER A 76 13.43 -6.18 13.26
C SER A 76 12.16 -6.97 12.99
N TYR A 77 11.07 -6.27 12.75
CA TYR A 77 9.75 -6.85 12.49
C TYR A 77 9.34 -6.55 11.05
N THR A 78 8.79 -7.54 10.37
CA THR A 78 8.17 -7.38 9.07
C THR A 78 6.68 -7.64 9.21
N LEU A 79 5.86 -6.63 8.90
CA LEU A 79 4.42 -6.79 8.72
C LEU A 79 4.16 -6.97 7.23
N GLN A 80 3.55 -8.08 6.86
CA GLN A 80 3.10 -8.33 5.51
C GLN A 80 1.57 -8.40 5.45
N VAL A 81 1.01 -7.65 4.52
CA VAL A 81 -0.42 -7.60 4.21
C VAL A 81 -0.58 -8.09 2.78
N LEU A 82 -1.53 -8.99 2.57
CA LEU A 82 -1.97 -9.45 1.26
C LEU A 82 -3.50 -9.41 1.26
N CYS A 83 -4.10 -8.75 0.27
CA CYS A 83 -5.54 -8.74 0.12
C CYS A 83 -5.95 -8.54 -1.35
N ASP A 84 -7.18 -8.93 -1.64
CA ASP A 84 -7.84 -8.59 -2.89
C ASP A 84 -8.49 -7.21 -2.73
N VAL A 85 -8.21 -6.29 -3.63
CA VAL A 85 -8.76 -4.93 -3.66
C VAL A 85 -9.58 -4.74 -4.92
N ARG A 86 -10.77 -4.15 -4.77
CA ARG A 86 -11.73 -3.93 -5.85
C ARG A 86 -12.47 -2.61 -5.66
N GLY A 87 -13.18 -2.17 -6.70
CA GLY A 87 -14.04 -0.98 -6.65
C GLY A 87 -13.82 -0.06 -7.83
N SER A 88 -14.76 0.85 -8.06
CA SER A 88 -14.71 1.79 -9.20
C SER A 88 -13.55 2.78 -9.10
N GLY A 89 -12.99 2.98 -7.91
CA GLY A 89 -11.80 3.81 -7.67
C GLY A 89 -10.47 3.07 -7.76
N VAL A 90 -10.46 1.77 -8.13
CA VAL A 90 -9.25 0.92 -8.10
C VAL A 90 -8.79 0.56 -9.52
N VAL A 91 -9.67 -0.06 -10.32
CA VAL A 91 -9.41 -0.39 -11.73
C VAL A 91 -10.27 0.50 -12.61
N LEU A 92 -9.64 1.42 -13.34
CA LEU A 92 -10.32 2.43 -14.15
C LEU A 92 -10.53 1.97 -15.61
N GLY A 93 -9.71 1.02 -16.07
CA GLY A 93 -9.79 0.52 -17.44
C GLY A 93 -9.35 -0.93 -17.53
N ILE A 94 -10.17 -1.76 -18.18
CA ILE A 94 -9.90 -3.16 -18.47
C ILE A 94 -9.62 -3.28 -19.98
N GLY A 95 -8.53 -3.96 -20.36
CA GLY A 95 -8.19 -4.14 -21.78
C GLY A 95 -6.68 -4.32 -22.03
N PRO A 96 -6.21 -4.09 -23.28
CA PRO A 96 -4.80 -4.27 -23.65
C PRO A 96 -3.85 -3.26 -22.98
N SER A 97 -4.39 -2.22 -22.35
CA SER A 97 -3.65 -1.23 -21.58
C SER A 97 -4.43 -0.94 -20.30
N PRO A 98 -4.36 -1.86 -19.30
CA PRO A 98 -5.11 -1.70 -18.08
C PRO A 98 -4.65 -0.45 -17.32
N THR A 99 -5.59 0.24 -16.71
CA THR A 99 -5.32 1.44 -15.91
C THR A 99 -5.81 1.22 -14.50
N VAL A 100 -4.94 1.48 -13.53
CA VAL A 100 -5.24 1.42 -12.10
C VAL A 100 -5.09 2.80 -11.50
N SER A 101 -5.98 3.15 -10.57
CA SER A 101 -5.77 4.30 -9.69
C SER A 101 -5.02 3.82 -8.45
N LEU A 102 -4.17 4.67 -7.91
CA LEU A 102 -3.52 4.47 -6.61
C LEU A 102 -3.92 5.57 -5.62
N GLU A 103 -4.91 6.40 -5.95
CA GLU A 103 -5.37 7.49 -5.08
C GLU A 103 -5.95 6.94 -3.78
N TRP A 104 -6.68 5.82 -3.84
CA TRP A 104 -7.16 5.08 -2.67
C TRP A 104 -6.06 4.68 -1.69
N LEU A 105 -4.83 4.50 -2.19
CA LEU A 105 -3.68 4.09 -1.40
C LEU A 105 -2.82 5.28 -0.94
N LEU A 106 -2.52 6.19 -1.86
CA LEU A 106 -1.55 7.28 -1.66
C LEU A 106 -2.20 8.58 -1.16
N GLY A 107 -3.44 8.84 -1.57
CA GLY A 107 -4.22 10.02 -1.15
C GLY A 107 -4.32 10.16 0.37
N PRO A 108 -4.68 9.08 1.12
CA PRO A 108 -4.70 9.12 2.58
C PRO A 108 -3.35 9.42 3.25
N LEU A 109 -2.24 9.17 2.54
CA LEU A 109 -0.89 9.47 3.02
C LEU A 109 -0.42 10.86 2.61
N GLY A 110 -1.26 11.63 1.88
CA GLY A 110 -0.90 12.93 1.32
C GLY A 110 0.11 12.82 0.18
N PHE A 111 0.24 11.64 -0.43
CA PHE A 111 1.16 11.42 -1.53
C PHE A 111 0.45 11.49 -2.87
N ASP A 112 1.23 12.00 -3.82
CA ASP A 112 0.96 11.99 -5.24
C ASP A 112 2.08 11.21 -5.92
N LEU A 113 1.77 10.51 -7.02
CA LEU A 113 2.74 9.74 -7.79
C LEU A 113 3.90 10.61 -8.31
N TYR A 114 3.72 11.92 -8.48
CA TYR A 114 4.81 12.83 -8.85
C TYR A 114 5.89 13.03 -7.79
N ALA A 115 5.60 12.68 -6.54
CA ALA A 115 6.62 12.66 -5.51
C ALA A 115 7.62 11.50 -5.73
N PHE A 116 7.26 10.50 -6.53
CA PHE A 116 8.06 9.30 -6.72
C PHE A 116 8.99 9.40 -7.93
N GLU A 117 10.17 8.84 -7.79
CA GLU A 117 11.14 8.65 -8.86
C GLU A 117 11.00 7.24 -9.47
N ALA A 118 11.20 7.11 -10.77
CA ALA A 118 11.17 5.81 -11.43
C ALA A 118 12.46 5.03 -11.15
N GLU A 119 12.32 3.82 -10.60
CA GLU A 119 13.42 2.88 -10.38
C GLU A 119 13.33 1.73 -11.41
N GLY A 120 13.80 2.00 -12.63
CA GLY A 120 13.61 1.09 -13.76
C GLY A 120 12.23 1.26 -14.41
N LYS A 121 11.69 0.19 -15.00
CA LYS A 121 10.42 0.24 -15.74
C LYS A 121 9.20 -0.11 -14.90
N GLU A 122 9.37 -0.82 -13.79
CA GLU A 122 8.28 -1.47 -13.07
C GLU A 122 8.16 -0.97 -11.63
N LYS A 123 8.93 0.05 -11.25
CA LYS A 123 8.97 0.54 -9.88
C LYS A 123 8.96 2.06 -9.81
N LEU A 124 8.27 2.56 -8.80
CA LEU A 124 8.32 3.94 -8.34
C LEU A 124 8.83 3.96 -6.91
N ARG A 125 9.73 4.89 -6.58
CA ARG A 125 10.35 5.01 -5.27
C ARG A 125 10.18 6.42 -4.73
N TRP A 126 9.78 6.53 -3.48
CA TRP A 126 9.79 7.77 -2.72
C TRP A 126 10.60 7.55 -1.44
N GLU A 127 11.38 8.55 -1.04
CA GLU A 127 12.11 8.59 0.22
C GLU A 127 11.90 9.95 0.89
N GLY A 128 11.67 9.92 2.20
CA GLY A 128 11.50 11.14 2.97
C GLY A 128 11.11 10.85 4.41
N GLU A 129 10.38 11.79 5.00
CA GLU A 129 9.88 11.70 6.36
C GLU A 129 8.37 11.92 6.35
N LEU A 130 7.63 11.02 7.00
CA LEU A 130 6.19 11.13 7.18
C LEU A 130 5.90 11.21 8.68
N GLN A 131 5.36 12.34 9.14
CA GLN A 131 5.04 12.58 10.56
C GLN A 131 6.21 12.33 11.52
N GLY A 132 7.43 12.75 11.17
CA GLY A 132 8.61 12.52 12.02
C GLY A 132 9.26 11.15 11.86
N VAL A 133 8.69 10.27 11.02
CA VAL A 133 9.19 8.90 10.80
C VAL A 133 9.89 8.82 9.44
N PRO A 134 11.20 8.55 9.40
CA PRO A 134 11.90 8.27 8.16
C PRO A 134 11.25 7.10 7.42
N MET A 135 10.89 7.31 6.17
CA MET A 135 10.10 6.37 5.39
C MET A 135 10.58 6.32 3.94
N THR A 136 10.70 5.10 3.45
CA THR A 136 10.81 4.80 2.02
C THR A 136 9.50 4.14 1.60
N ILE A 137 8.95 4.55 0.46
CA ILE A 137 7.82 3.88 -0.19
C ILE A 137 8.28 3.40 -1.56
N VAL A 138 8.19 2.10 -1.80
CA VAL A 138 8.45 1.52 -3.12
C VAL A 138 7.14 0.95 -3.64
N LEU A 139 6.71 1.36 -4.83
CA LEU A 139 5.57 0.80 -5.55
C LEU A 139 6.12 -0.10 -6.65
N VAL A 140 5.74 -1.37 -6.64
CA VAL A 140 6.19 -2.37 -7.63
C VAL A 140 4.99 -2.85 -8.42
N PHE A 141 5.10 -2.79 -9.75
CA PHE A 141 4.07 -3.18 -10.69
C PHE A 141 4.48 -4.45 -11.44
N PRO A 142 3.53 -5.28 -11.92
CA PRO A 142 3.85 -6.48 -12.68
C PRO A 142 4.06 -6.22 -14.17
N TRP A 143 4.03 -4.96 -14.60
CA TRP A 143 4.25 -4.54 -15.97
C TRP A 143 5.09 -3.25 -16.02
N PRO A 144 5.81 -3.03 -17.12
CA PRO A 144 6.43 -1.75 -17.41
C PRO A 144 5.41 -0.60 -17.39
N LEU A 145 5.69 0.41 -16.57
CA LEU A 145 4.97 1.67 -16.54
C LEU A 145 5.16 2.40 -17.87
N SER A 146 4.04 2.75 -18.52
CA SER A 146 4.04 3.55 -19.74
C SER A 146 4.03 5.04 -19.42
N HIS A 147 3.11 5.47 -18.56
CA HIS A 147 2.93 6.85 -18.15
C HIS A 147 2.15 6.91 -16.84
N CYS A 148 2.32 8.00 -16.09
CA CYS A 148 1.48 8.39 -14.97
C CYS A 148 0.81 9.71 -15.33
N HIS A 149 -0.48 9.88 -15.03
CA HIS A 149 -1.20 11.10 -15.34
C HIS A 149 -2.15 11.50 -14.21
N TYR A 150 -2.51 12.77 -14.17
CA TYR A 150 -3.52 13.28 -13.26
C TYR A 150 -4.91 13.14 -13.84
N HIS A 151 -5.88 12.90 -12.97
CA HIS A 151 -7.28 13.13 -13.26
C HIS A 151 -7.66 14.55 -12.81
N ILE A 152 -8.35 15.29 -13.68
CA ILE A 152 -8.99 16.57 -13.33
C ILE A 152 -10.48 16.29 -13.23
N TRP A 153 -11.05 16.49 -12.05
CA TRP A 153 -12.48 16.31 -11.81
C TRP A 153 -13.17 17.66 -11.58
N PRO A 154 -14.32 17.91 -12.23
CA PRO A 154 -15.12 19.10 -11.93
C PRO A 154 -15.69 19.02 -10.51
N ARG A 155 -15.82 20.18 -9.86
CA ARG A 155 -16.55 20.33 -8.59
C ARG A 155 -18.04 20.52 -8.83
#